data_AF-A0A822YGT6-F1
#
_entry.id   AF-A0A822YGT6-F1
#
_cell.length_a   1.000
_cell.length_b   1.000
_cell.length_c   1.000
_cell.angle_alpha   90.00
_cell.angle_beta   90.00
_cell.angle_gamma   90.00
#
_symmetry.space_group_name_H-M   'P 1'
#
loop_
_entity.id
_entity.type
_entity.pdbx_description
1 polymer ?
#
loop_
_entity_poly.entity_id
_entity_poly.type
_entity_poly.pdbx_seq_one_letter_code
_entity_poly.pdbx_strand_id
1 'polypeptide(L)'
;MELNEWQQTWSGGLDRILCMQGGDDDGSYARNSDAPASAISLSKPLLIAAIQSMRLFHGEASLRIADLGCATGFNTLSTIDLVIDTLRGRYNKDCAFEPEFEAFFSDLPSNDFNSLFRSLPPFIDNKKKRYYAAGVPGSFYHRLFPKGKLHVAVSLSALHWLSRIPEVVLDKRSLAWNKGRAWIDGAKKEVVEAYAKQSDEDLRAFLQCRREEIVEGGTLFILMAGRQGLEQPENQLGDPDSRAKHPFTSSMDQAWEDLLNEGLIDEETRDTFNIPAYMRSIEEVEKAFHQCGGFEIQRLEYQRIVEHSKEKQEEWIRDPVSYGRAKANLVRATLRPIVEAHLGPKLSEELFKRFEKRASADIEMLHKTCFYGVIVVCAIRK
;
A
#
# COMPACT_ATOMS: atom_id res chain seq x y z
N MET A 1 15.32 -24.42 24.81
CA MET A 1 14.05 -24.66 24.09
C MET A 1 13.18 -23.44 24.33
N GLU A 2 13.28 -22.39 23.51
CA GLU A 2 12.33 -21.26 23.47
C GLU A 2 12.68 -20.25 22.34
N LEU A 3 13.28 -20.72 21.23
CA LEU A 3 13.59 -19.89 20.05
C LEU A 3 12.71 -20.23 18.83
N ASN A 4 11.95 -21.33 18.88
CA ASN A 4 11.23 -21.86 17.71
C ASN A 4 9.74 -21.45 17.63
N GLU A 5 9.13 -20.91 18.69
CA GLU A 5 7.72 -20.49 18.62
C GLU A 5 7.52 -19.11 17.95
N TRP A 6 8.53 -18.23 17.97
CA TRP A 6 8.44 -16.90 17.36
C TRP A 6 8.58 -16.92 15.82
N GLN A 7 9.36 -17.86 15.27
CA GLN A 7 9.64 -17.92 13.83
C GLN A 7 8.44 -18.40 12.99
N GLN A 8 7.50 -19.17 13.56
CA GLN A 8 6.33 -19.68 12.85
C GLN A 8 5.14 -18.72 12.78
N THR A 9 5.14 -17.59 13.52
CA THR A 9 3.93 -16.77 13.68
C THR A 9 3.76 -15.60 12.73
N TRP A 10 4.84 -15.06 12.13
CA TRP A 10 4.73 -13.78 11.40
C TRP A 10 4.24 -13.93 9.96
N SER A 11 4.60 -15.02 9.26
CA SER A 11 4.23 -15.23 7.84
C SER A 11 2.74 -15.55 7.62
N GLY A 12 2.10 -16.18 8.61
CA GLY A 12 0.66 -16.48 8.62
C GLY A 12 -0.22 -15.48 9.38
N GLY A 13 0.38 -14.54 10.12
CA GLY A 13 -0.29 -13.54 10.96
C GLY A 13 0.02 -12.10 10.56
N LEU A 14 0.16 -11.83 9.25
CA LEU A 14 0.48 -10.49 8.76
C LEU A 14 -0.52 -9.44 9.25
N ASP A 15 -1.79 -9.80 9.45
CA ASP A 15 -2.83 -8.90 9.99
C ASP A 15 -2.52 -8.35 11.40
N ARG A 16 -1.64 -9.01 12.16
CA ARG A 16 -1.21 -8.59 13.50
C ARG A 16 0.10 -7.81 13.51
N ILE A 17 0.83 -7.78 12.41
CA ILE A 17 2.21 -7.29 12.36
C ILE A 17 2.40 -6.26 11.24
N LEU A 18 1.89 -6.54 10.05
CA LEU A 18 1.97 -5.63 8.91
C LEU A 18 1.12 -4.39 9.21
N CYS A 19 1.80 -3.27 9.40
CA CYS A 19 1.23 -1.94 9.42
C CYS A 19 2.34 -0.95 9.06
N MET A 20 1.96 0.28 8.73
CA MET A 20 2.94 1.35 8.60
C MET A 20 3.42 1.76 9.99
N GLN A 21 4.67 2.22 10.10
CA GLN A 21 5.23 2.66 11.39
C GLN A 21 4.43 3.85 11.94
N GLY A 22 3.69 3.60 13.03
CA GLY A 22 2.91 4.62 13.73
C GLY A 22 3.79 5.61 14.51
N GLY A 23 3.14 6.63 15.04
CA GLY A 23 3.78 7.74 15.76
C GLY A 23 4.10 8.96 14.89
N ASP A 24 4.79 9.93 15.50
CA ASP A 24 5.11 11.24 14.91
C ASP A 24 6.63 11.54 14.89
N ASP A 25 7.47 10.53 15.13
CA ASP A 25 8.93 10.64 15.11
C ASP A 25 9.50 10.64 13.69
N ASP A 26 10.82 10.85 13.55
CA ASP A 26 11.49 10.94 12.24
C ASP A 26 11.49 9.63 11.43
N GLY A 27 11.23 8.49 12.07
CA GLY A 27 11.08 7.18 11.41
C GLY A 27 9.63 6.79 11.12
N SER A 28 8.66 7.60 11.56
CA SER A 28 7.23 7.34 11.37
C SER A 28 6.80 7.44 9.90
N TYR A 29 5.73 6.74 9.55
CA TYR A 29 5.12 6.82 8.23
C TYR A 29 4.53 8.19 7.93
N ALA A 30 4.00 8.88 8.93
CA ALA A 30 3.48 10.24 8.78
C ALA A 30 4.54 11.22 8.23
N ARG A 31 5.83 10.99 8.52
CA ARG A 31 6.95 11.83 8.03
C ARG A 31 7.68 11.29 6.80
N ASN A 32 7.40 10.05 6.36
CA ASN A 32 8.17 9.37 5.31
C ASN A 32 7.29 8.77 4.20
N SER A 33 6.10 9.33 3.96
CA SER A 33 5.10 8.82 3.01
C SER A 33 4.97 9.66 1.73
N ASP A 34 6.04 10.37 1.34
CA ASP A 34 6.05 11.27 0.16
C ASP A 34 5.72 10.57 -1.16
N ALA A 35 6.20 9.33 -1.36
CA ALA A 35 5.92 8.58 -2.58
C ALA A 35 4.43 8.22 -2.72
N PRO A 36 3.77 7.58 -1.71
CA PRO A 36 2.32 7.43 -1.70
C PRO A 36 1.58 8.77 -1.81
N ALA A 37 2.01 9.83 -1.10
CA ALA A 37 1.37 11.14 -1.15
C ALA A 37 1.41 11.76 -2.56
N SER A 38 2.54 11.60 -3.27
CA SER A 38 2.70 12.06 -4.65
C SER A 38 1.76 11.30 -5.60
N ALA A 39 1.66 9.98 -5.45
CA ALA A 39 0.73 9.17 -6.23
C ALA A 39 -0.73 9.54 -5.97
N ILE A 40 -1.10 9.72 -4.70
CA ILE A 40 -2.42 10.18 -4.31
C ILE A 40 -2.70 11.55 -4.94
N SER A 41 -1.77 12.49 -4.84
CA SER A 41 -1.90 13.84 -5.41
C SER A 41 -2.17 13.81 -6.92
N LEU A 42 -1.42 13.01 -7.67
CA LEU A 42 -1.61 12.83 -9.11
C LEU A 42 -2.94 12.16 -9.46
N SER A 43 -3.45 11.28 -8.59
CA SER A 43 -4.74 10.62 -8.78
C SER A 43 -5.96 11.48 -8.40
N LYS A 44 -5.76 12.61 -7.68
CA LYS A 44 -6.86 13.47 -7.21
C LYS A 44 -7.82 13.88 -8.32
N PRO A 45 -7.39 14.34 -9.51
CA PRO A 45 -8.30 14.69 -10.59
C PRO A 45 -9.15 13.49 -11.05
N LEU A 46 -8.57 12.28 -11.06
CA LEU A 46 -9.27 11.06 -11.44
C LEU A 46 -10.30 10.66 -10.38
N LEU A 47 -9.96 10.80 -9.10
CA LEU A 47 -10.88 10.58 -7.98
C LEU A 47 -12.04 11.59 -8.03
N ILE A 48 -11.76 12.88 -8.21
CA ILE A 48 -12.80 13.92 -8.37
C ILE A 48 -13.71 13.57 -9.53
N ALA A 49 -13.15 13.22 -10.69
CA ALA A 49 -13.94 12.84 -11.86
C ALA A 49 -14.83 11.60 -11.59
N ALA A 50 -14.32 10.60 -10.87
CA ALA A 50 -15.07 9.41 -10.47
C ALA A 50 -16.25 9.75 -9.54
N ILE A 51 -16.03 10.63 -8.56
CA ILE A 51 -17.10 11.10 -7.67
C ILE A 51 -18.09 12.01 -8.44
N GLN A 52 -17.61 12.74 -9.44
CA GLN A 52 -18.45 13.56 -10.31
C GLN A 52 -19.30 12.78 -11.30
N SER A 53 -18.90 11.57 -11.69
CA SER A 53 -19.70 10.70 -12.55
C SER A 53 -20.61 9.74 -11.76
N MET A 54 -20.36 9.57 -10.47
CA MET A 54 -21.13 8.71 -9.57
C MET A 54 -22.64 9.06 -9.55
N ARG A 55 -23.48 8.04 -9.39
CA ARG A 55 -24.92 8.20 -9.19
C ARG A 55 -25.21 8.87 -7.84
N LEU A 56 -26.14 9.82 -7.82
CA LEU A 56 -26.64 10.43 -6.59
C LEU A 56 -27.80 9.58 -6.02
N PHE A 57 -27.74 9.27 -4.74
CA PHE A 57 -28.72 8.46 -4.03
C PHE A 57 -29.79 9.33 -3.40
N HIS A 58 -30.87 9.53 -4.14
CA HIS A 58 -31.97 10.40 -3.71
C HIS A 58 -32.76 9.73 -2.57
N GLY A 59 -33.03 10.48 -1.51
CA GLY A 59 -33.78 9.99 -0.34
C GLY A 59 -32.94 9.26 0.71
N GLU A 60 -31.65 9.02 0.46
CA GLU A 60 -30.70 8.58 1.50
C GLU A 60 -30.36 9.76 2.43
N ALA A 61 -30.57 9.56 3.74
CA ALA A 61 -30.26 10.59 4.73
C ALA A 61 -28.74 10.72 4.98
N SER A 62 -27.99 9.63 4.82
CA SER A 62 -26.54 9.61 4.99
C SER A 62 -25.83 8.85 3.88
N LEU A 63 -24.61 9.26 3.58
CA LEU A 63 -23.69 8.57 2.67
C LEU A 63 -22.50 8.02 3.44
N ARG A 64 -22.13 6.79 3.10
CA ARG A 64 -21.03 6.05 3.72
C ARG A 64 -19.85 5.97 2.79
N ILE A 65 -18.73 6.52 3.21
CA ILE A 65 -17.45 6.53 2.51
C ILE A 65 -16.48 5.70 3.32
N ALA A 66 -15.79 4.75 2.68
CA ALA A 66 -14.74 3.96 3.32
C ALA A 66 -13.38 4.18 2.63
N ASP A 67 -12.34 4.41 3.41
CA ASP A 67 -10.93 4.30 2.98
C ASP A 67 -10.35 2.96 3.47
N LEU A 68 -9.90 2.14 2.54
CA LEU A 68 -9.47 0.76 2.76
C LEU A 68 -7.95 0.64 2.64
N GLY A 69 -7.29 0.47 3.78
CA GLY A 69 -5.84 0.62 3.94
C GLY A 69 -5.45 2.06 4.24
N CYS A 70 -6.09 2.66 5.25
CA CYS A 70 -5.95 4.09 5.56
C CYS A 70 -4.60 4.47 6.19
N ALA A 71 -3.85 3.49 6.69
CA ALA A 71 -2.64 3.65 7.49
C ALA A 71 -2.85 4.67 8.65
N THR A 72 -1.81 5.45 8.93
CA THR A 72 -1.83 6.53 9.92
C THR A 72 -1.33 7.83 9.28
N GLY A 73 -2.20 8.82 9.13
CA GLY A 73 -1.74 10.17 8.81
C GLY A 73 -2.68 11.04 7.98
N PHE A 74 -2.12 12.13 7.47
CA PHE A 74 -2.85 13.18 6.77
C PHE A 74 -3.40 12.74 5.40
N ASN A 75 -2.77 11.75 4.75
CA ASN A 75 -3.18 11.29 3.42
C ASN A 75 -4.62 10.75 3.39
N THR A 76 -4.99 9.92 4.39
CA THR A 76 -6.35 9.38 4.48
C THR A 76 -7.38 10.47 4.78
N LEU A 77 -7.09 11.37 5.73
CA LEU A 77 -7.98 12.48 6.08
C LEU A 77 -8.20 13.42 4.88
N SER A 78 -7.13 13.79 4.19
CA SER A 78 -7.19 14.65 2.99
C SER A 78 -7.98 14.00 1.85
N THR A 79 -7.88 12.68 1.70
CA THR A 79 -8.63 11.92 0.69
C THR A 79 -10.13 11.93 1.01
N ILE A 80 -10.50 11.57 2.24
CA ILE A 80 -11.90 11.58 2.67
C ILE A 80 -12.50 12.99 2.59
N ASP A 81 -11.73 14.00 2.99
CA ASP A 81 -12.12 15.40 2.86
C ASP A 81 -12.41 15.80 1.42
N LEU A 82 -11.56 15.38 0.47
CA LEU A 82 -11.76 15.64 -0.95
C LEU A 82 -13.03 14.97 -1.50
N VAL A 83 -13.24 13.70 -1.15
CA VAL A 83 -14.43 12.95 -1.58
C VAL A 83 -15.70 13.61 -1.05
N ILE A 84 -15.73 13.95 0.24
CA ILE A 84 -16.90 14.54 0.89
C ILE A 84 -17.20 15.94 0.35
N ASP A 85 -16.19 16.79 0.16
CA ASP A 85 -16.43 18.12 -0.41
C ASP A 85 -16.94 18.06 -1.85
N THR A 86 -16.42 17.11 -2.63
CA THR A 86 -16.89 16.88 -4.00
C THR A 86 -18.35 16.40 -3.99
N LEU A 87 -18.71 15.44 -3.15
CA LEU A 87 -20.09 14.96 -3.00
C LEU A 87 -21.01 16.07 -2.51
N ARG A 88 -20.63 16.80 -1.45
CA ARG A 88 -21.40 17.92 -0.90
C ARG A 88 -21.71 18.96 -1.98
N GLY A 89 -20.71 19.35 -2.76
CA GLY A 89 -20.88 20.27 -3.87
C GLY A 89 -21.91 19.77 -4.89
N ARG A 90 -21.88 18.47 -5.20
CA ARG A 90 -22.84 17.85 -6.13
C ARG A 90 -24.24 17.77 -5.59
N TYR A 91 -24.44 17.28 -4.37
CA TYR A 91 -25.76 17.18 -3.76
C TYR A 91 -26.42 18.56 -3.59
N ASN A 92 -25.64 19.58 -3.20
CA ASN A 92 -26.14 20.95 -3.12
C ASN A 92 -26.58 21.49 -4.50
N LYS A 93 -25.79 21.21 -5.55
CA LYS A 93 -26.07 21.69 -6.91
C LYS A 93 -27.23 20.95 -7.57
N ASP A 94 -27.23 19.63 -7.50
CA ASP A 94 -28.08 18.75 -8.30
C ASP A 94 -29.35 18.31 -7.56
N CYS A 95 -29.34 18.32 -6.21
CA CYS A 95 -30.46 17.84 -5.37
C CYS A 95 -31.02 18.91 -4.42
N ALA A 96 -30.39 20.09 -4.29
CA ALA A 96 -30.75 21.13 -3.32
C ALA A 96 -30.86 20.61 -1.86
N PHE A 97 -30.08 19.58 -1.53
CA PHE A 97 -30.04 18.91 -0.24
C PHE A 97 -28.60 18.54 0.09
N GLU A 98 -28.26 18.46 1.38
CA GLU A 98 -26.95 17.99 1.82
C GLU A 98 -27.13 16.76 2.75
N PRO A 99 -26.72 15.56 2.33
CA PRO A 99 -26.78 14.37 3.18
C PRO A 99 -25.79 14.47 4.35
N GLU A 100 -26.03 13.71 5.41
CA GLU A 100 -24.99 13.44 6.39
C GLU A 100 -23.91 12.54 5.79
N PHE A 101 -22.68 12.65 6.29
CA PHE A 101 -21.56 11.83 5.81
C PHE A 101 -21.00 10.98 6.94
N GLU A 102 -20.84 9.69 6.70
CA GLU A 102 -20.17 8.74 7.58
C GLU A 102 -18.87 8.29 6.89
N ALA A 103 -17.73 8.58 7.51
CA ALA A 103 -16.40 8.21 7.03
C ALA A 103 -15.86 7.05 7.86
N PHE A 104 -15.52 5.96 7.18
CA PHE A 104 -14.94 4.76 7.77
C PHE A 104 -13.48 4.63 7.34
N PHE A 105 -12.60 4.56 8.32
CA PHE A 105 -11.17 4.38 8.14
C PHE A 105 -10.83 2.95 8.47
N SER A 106 -10.50 2.14 7.46
CA SER A 106 -10.22 0.72 7.64
C SER A 106 -8.76 0.40 7.40
N ASP A 107 -8.20 -0.39 8.29
CA ASP A 107 -6.85 -0.94 8.20
C ASP A 107 -6.76 -2.23 9.02
N LEU A 108 -5.61 -2.89 8.99
CA LEU A 108 -5.33 -4.06 9.80
C LEU A 108 -5.41 -3.73 11.31
N PRO A 109 -5.76 -4.69 12.17
CA PRO A 109 -5.81 -4.49 13.62
C PRO A 109 -4.51 -3.96 14.24
N SER A 110 -3.37 -4.22 13.60
CA SER A 110 -2.03 -3.72 13.96
C SER A 110 -1.82 -2.22 13.70
N ASN A 111 -2.69 -1.55 12.97
CA ASN A 111 -2.57 -0.14 12.65
C ASN A 111 -2.72 0.76 13.88
N ASP A 112 -2.02 1.89 13.90
CA ASP A 112 -2.10 2.87 14.99
C ASP A 112 -3.31 3.81 14.82
N PHE A 113 -4.50 3.25 15.02
CA PHE A 113 -5.76 3.99 15.04
C PHE A 113 -5.79 5.10 16.08
N ASN A 114 -5.03 4.98 17.18
CA ASN A 114 -4.98 6.02 18.21
C ASN A 114 -4.39 7.32 17.65
N SER A 115 -3.31 7.23 16.88
CA SER A 115 -2.72 8.40 16.22
C SER A 115 -3.63 8.95 15.12
N LEU A 116 -4.33 8.09 14.37
CA LEU A 116 -5.37 8.54 13.43
C LEU A 116 -6.49 9.31 14.14
N PHE A 117 -7.03 8.79 15.25
CA PHE A 117 -8.12 9.44 15.98
C PHE A 117 -7.70 10.77 16.62
N ARG A 118 -6.45 10.89 17.07
CA ARG A 118 -5.90 12.15 17.58
C ARG A 118 -5.71 13.22 16.50
N SER A 119 -5.55 12.83 15.24
CA SER A 119 -5.38 13.77 14.12
C SER A 119 -6.71 14.24 13.51
N LEU A 120 -7.85 13.63 13.89
CA LEU A 120 -9.16 14.12 13.48
C LEU A 120 -9.42 15.53 14.03
N PRO A 121 -9.98 16.45 13.22
CA PRO A 121 -10.21 17.81 13.66
C PRO A 121 -11.20 17.84 14.85
N PRO A 122 -10.92 18.63 15.91
CA PRO A 122 -11.84 18.74 17.03
C PRO A 122 -13.17 19.33 16.55
N PHE A 123 -14.27 18.87 17.15
CA PHE A 123 -15.55 19.52 16.98
C PHE A 123 -15.49 20.87 17.71
N ILE A 124 -15.26 21.95 16.97
CA ILE A 124 -15.35 23.31 17.50
C ILE A 124 -16.80 23.78 17.32
N ASP A 125 -17.45 24.11 18.43
CA ASP A 125 -18.84 24.55 18.50
C ASP A 125 -19.17 25.64 17.46
N ASN A 126 -20.36 25.54 16.88
CA ASN A 126 -20.96 26.39 15.82
C ASN A 126 -20.61 26.09 14.35
N LYS A 127 -19.87 25.02 14.03
CA LYS A 127 -19.77 24.51 12.64
C LYS A 127 -20.51 23.19 12.47
N LYS A 128 -21.26 23.06 11.37
CA LYS A 128 -21.90 21.79 10.97
C LYS A 128 -20.82 20.70 10.90
N LYS A 129 -21.08 19.56 11.54
CA LYS A 129 -20.15 18.42 11.55
C LYS A 129 -19.89 17.97 10.10
N ARG A 130 -18.61 17.89 9.70
CA ARG A 130 -18.23 17.59 8.32
C ARG A 130 -18.56 16.15 7.93
N TYR A 131 -18.33 15.21 8.86
CA TYR A 131 -18.72 13.80 8.82
C TYR A 131 -18.61 13.15 10.21
N TYR A 132 -19.27 12.01 10.39
CA TYR A 132 -19.06 11.09 11.51
C TYR A 132 -17.94 10.12 11.14
N ALA A 133 -16.91 10.03 11.97
CA ALA A 133 -15.74 9.16 11.73
C ALA A 133 -15.83 7.87 12.54
N ALA A 134 -15.40 6.76 11.96
CA ALA A 134 -15.23 5.48 12.65
C ALA A 134 -14.00 4.72 12.13
N GLY A 135 -13.26 4.05 13.01
CA GLY A 135 -12.23 3.08 12.62
C GLY A 135 -12.82 1.69 12.45
N VAL A 136 -12.35 0.94 11.44
CA VAL A 136 -12.81 -0.42 11.12
C VAL A 136 -11.60 -1.36 11.03
N PRO A 137 -11.20 -2.01 12.13
CA PRO A 137 -10.05 -2.91 12.14
C PRO A 137 -10.40 -4.23 11.43
N GLY A 138 -9.56 -4.64 10.49
CA GLY A 138 -9.68 -5.91 9.80
C GLY A 138 -9.03 -5.91 8.42
N SER A 139 -8.72 -7.10 7.91
CA SER A 139 -8.22 -7.22 6.54
C SER A 139 -9.34 -6.96 5.54
N PHE A 140 -9.07 -6.06 4.58
CA PHE A 140 -9.97 -5.82 3.45
C PHE A 140 -10.07 -7.01 2.49
N TYR A 141 -9.32 -8.10 2.69
CA TYR A 141 -9.55 -9.33 1.95
C TYR A 141 -10.76 -10.12 2.47
N HIS A 142 -11.40 -9.64 3.54
CA HIS A 142 -12.63 -10.17 4.09
C HIS A 142 -13.73 -9.09 4.11
N ARG A 143 -14.94 -9.51 4.53
CA ARG A 143 -16.08 -8.61 4.76
C ARG A 143 -15.80 -7.74 5.99
N LEU A 144 -15.88 -6.43 5.80
CA LEU A 144 -15.71 -5.39 6.82
C LEU A 144 -17.02 -4.65 7.11
N PHE A 145 -17.94 -4.62 6.14
CA PHE A 145 -19.18 -3.85 6.22
C PHE A 145 -20.42 -4.71 5.98
N PRO A 146 -21.60 -4.31 6.47
CA PRO A 146 -22.86 -4.94 6.10
C PRO A 146 -23.15 -4.78 4.60
N LYS A 147 -23.94 -5.73 4.06
CA LYS A 147 -24.27 -5.79 2.64
C LYS A 147 -25.01 -4.53 2.18
N GLY A 148 -24.58 -3.95 1.05
CA GLY A 148 -25.21 -2.82 0.39
C GLY A 148 -25.33 -1.59 1.30
N LYS A 149 -24.22 -1.18 1.93
CA LYS A 149 -24.18 -0.01 2.81
C LYS A 149 -23.12 1.02 2.43
N LEU A 150 -22.08 0.64 1.71
CA LEU A 150 -21.06 1.59 1.26
C LEU A 150 -21.50 2.27 -0.03
N HIS A 151 -21.39 3.59 -0.07
CA HIS A 151 -21.71 4.40 -1.25
C HIS A 151 -20.44 4.70 -2.06
N VAL A 152 -19.34 4.94 -1.35
CA VAL A 152 -18.01 5.11 -1.94
C VAL A 152 -17.02 4.26 -1.14
N ALA A 153 -16.20 3.49 -1.84
CA ALA A 153 -15.02 2.86 -1.29
C ALA A 153 -13.79 3.34 -2.06
N VAL A 154 -12.77 3.80 -1.34
CA VAL A 154 -11.46 4.12 -1.90
C VAL A 154 -10.42 3.17 -1.30
N SER A 155 -9.42 2.80 -2.08
CA SER A 155 -8.22 2.12 -1.57
C SER A 155 -7.01 2.72 -2.27
N LEU A 156 -6.16 3.41 -1.50
CA LEU A 156 -5.05 4.18 -2.05
C LEU A 156 -3.71 3.62 -1.53
N SER A 157 -2.91 3.09 -2.45
CA SER A 157 -1.59 2.53 -2.20
C SER A 157 -1.57 1.38 -1.18
N ALA A 158 -2.60 0.53 -1.16
CA ALA A 158 -2.69 -0.59 -0.21
C ALA A 158 -2.79 -1.98 -0.86
N LEU A 159 -3.43 -2.09 -2.04
CA LEU A 159 -3.74 -3.40 -2.63
C LEU A 159 -2.55 -4.19 -3.20
N HIS A 160 -1.35 -3.61 -3.25
CA HIS A 160 -0.14 -4.34 -3.62
C HIS A 160 0.39 -5.23 -2.48
N TRP A 161 -0.04 -4.99 -1.23
CA TRP A 161 0.26 -5.86 -0.08
C TRP A 161 -0.59 -7.12 -0.14
N LEU A 162 0.05 -8.29 -0.05
CA LEU A 162 -0.62 -9.58 -0.04
C LEU A 162 -1.20 -9.90 1.34
N SER A 163 -2.22 -10.77 1.37
CA SER A 163 -2.81 -11.26 2.62
C SER A 163 -1.85 -12.14 3.43
N ARG A 164 -0.92 -12.80 2.75
CA ARG A 164 0.12 -13.66 3.34
C ARG A 164 1.30 -13.84 2.37
N ILE A 165 2.43 -14.26 2.92
CA ILE A 165 3.55 -14.77 2.12
C ILE A 165 3.18 -16.20 1.67
N PRO A 166 3.32 -16.56 0.38
CA PRO A 166 3.05 -17.92 -0.07
C PRO A 166 3.95 -18.94 0.67
N GLU A 167 3.36 -19.91 1.36
CA GLU A 167 4.11 -20.89 2.18
C GLU A 167 5.19 -21.64 1.37
N VAL A 168 4.90 -21.92 0.10
CA VAL A 168 5.82 -22.60 -0.82
C VAL A 168 7.10 -21.82 -1.10
N VAL A 169 7.15 -20.51 -0.84
CA VAL A 169 8.38 -19.71 -0.98
C VAL A 169 9.24 -19.74 0.26
N LEU A 170 8.69 -20.23 1.38
CA LEU A 170 9.37 -20.39 2.67
C LEU A 170 9.93 -21.80 2.88
N ASP A 171 9.57 -22.76 2.01
CA ASP A 171 10.08 -24.13 2.08
C ASP A 171 11.36 -24.28 1.25
N LYS A 172 12.50 -24.50 1.94
CA LYS A 172 13.82 -24.74 1.33
C LYS A 172 13.86 -25.91 0.34
N ARG A 173 12.90 -26.84 0.40
CA ARG A 173 12.78 -27.99 -0.51
C ARG A 173 11.96 -27.67 -1.76
N SER A 174 11.22 -26.56 -1.76
CA SER A 174 10.38 -26.12 -2.86
C SER A 174 11.22 -25.55 -4.00
N LEU A 175 10.76 -25.75 -5.24
CA LEU A 175 11.32 -25.05 -6.40
C LEU A 175 11.10 -23.54 -6.31
N ALA A 176 10.09 -23.12 -5.54
CA ALA A 176 9.76 -21.72 -5.28
C ALA A 176 10.49 -21.13 -4.06
N TRP A 177 11.46 -21.83 -3.45
CA TRP A 177 12.28 -21.26 -2.37
C TRP A 177 12.96 -19.96 -2.80
N ASN A 178 12.65 -18.84 -2.13
CA ASN A 178 13.17 -17.51 -2.49
C ASN A 178 14.59 -17.28 -1.95
N LYS A 179 15.52 -18.13 -2.39
CA LYS A 179 16.90 -18.09 -1.93
C LYS A 179 17.57 -16.74 -2.24
N GLY A 180 18.14 -16.14 -1.21
CA GLY A 180 19.06 -15.02 -1.32
C GLY A 180 18.43 -13.67 -1.60
N ARG A 181 17.11 -13.53 -1.48
CA ARG A 181 16.38 -12.30 -1.82
C ARG A 181 15.32 -11.99 -0.78
N ALA A 182 15.18 -10.72 -0.44
CA ALA A 182 14.08 -10.24 0.41
C ALA A 182 12.76 -10.07 -0.35
N TRP A 183 12.81 -9.88 -1.68
CA TRP A 183 11.63 -9.68 -2.52
C TRP A 183 11.73 -10.41 -3.86
N ILE A 184 10.64 -10.40 -4.64
CA ILE A 184 10.47 -11.29 -5.80
C ILE A 184 10.95 -10.71 -7.13
N ASP A 185 11.32 -9.44 -7.18
CA ASP A 185 11.82 -8.84 -8.42
C ASP A 185 13.15 -9.49 -8.84
N GLY A 186 13.20 -10.05 -10.05
CA GLY A 186 14.33 -10.83 -10.53
C GLY A 186 14.50 -12.20 -9.85
N ALA A 187 13.52 -12.67 -9.07
CA ALA A 187 13.51 -14.02 -8.52
C ALA A 187 13.22 -15.08 -9.59
N LYS A 188 13.29 -16.36 -9.21
CA LYS A 188 12.94 -17.47 -10.10
C LYS A 188 11.47 -17.43 -10.47
N LYS A 189 11.13 -17.93 -11.66
CA LYS A 189 9.77 -18.01 -12.18
C LYS A 189 8.80 -18.65 -11.19
N GLU A 190 9.21 -19.73 -10.52
CA GLU A 190 8.39 -20.46 -9.55
C GLU A 190 8.06 -19.62 -8.30
N VAL A 191 8.99 -18.76 -7.84
CA VAL A 191 8.76 -17.82 -6.73
C VAL A 191 7.70 -16.81 -7.13
N VAL A 192 7.87 -16.24 -8.32
CA VAL A 192 7.01 -15.17 -8.86
C VAL A 192 5.60 -15.72 -9.15
N GLU A 193 5.49 -16.93 -9.69
CA GLU A 193 4.21 -17.62 -9.93
C GLU A 193 3.46 -17.89 -8.61
N ALA A 194 4.17 -18.26 -7.54
CA ALA A 194 3.55 -18.44 -6.23
C ALA A 194 2.95 -17.13 -5.69
N TYR A 195 3.68 -16.02 -5.82
CA TYR A 195 3.18 -14.69 -5.47
C TYR A 195 2.04 -14.22 -6.37
N ALA A 196 2.13 -14.47 -7.68
CA ALA A 196 1.08 -14.13 -8.63
C ALA A 196 -0.23 -14.86 -8.30
N LYS A 197 -0.15 -16.13 -7.93
CA LYS A 197 -1.31 -16.92 -7.49
C LYS A 197 -1.95 -16.32 -6.24
N GLN A 198 -1.16 -16.02 -5.21
CA GLN A 198 -1.66 -15.40 -3.98
C GLN A 198 -2.29 -14.03 -4.25
N SER A 199 -1.64 -13.22 -5.07
CA SER A 199 -2.10 -11.91 -5.52
C SER A 199 -3.46 -11.96 -6.26
N ASP A 200 -3.65 -12.96 -7.11
CA ASP A 200 -4.87 -13.19 -7.88
C ASP A 200 -6.04 -13.68 -6.97
N GLU A 201 -5.74 -14.56 -6.00
CA GLU A 201 -6.69 -14.94 -4.95
C GLU A 201 -7.13 -13.75 -4.10
N ASP A 202 -6.16 -12.94 -3.65
CA ASP A 202 -6.37 -11.76 -2.81
C ASP A 202 -7.23 -10.71 -3.51
N LEU A 203 -6.92 -10.36 -4.77
CA LEU A 203 -7.69 -9.35 -5.49
C LEU A 203 -9.13 -9.82 -5.74
N ARG A 204 -9.33 -11.11 -6.05
CA ARG A 204 -10.68 -11.67 -6.19
C ARG A 204 -11.45 -11.61 -4.87
N ALA A 205 -10.84 -11.99 -3.76
CA ALA A 205 -11.46 -11.94 -2.44
C ALA A 205 -11.86 -10.51 -2.06
N PHE A 206 -10.96 -9.54 -2.29
CA PHE A 206 -11.24 -8.12 -2.13
C PHE A 206 -12.45 -7.70 -2.95
N LEU A 207 -12.45 -7.93 -4.27
CA LEU A 207 -13.54 -7.52 -5.16
C LEU A 207 -14.88 -8.18 -4.79
N GLN A 208 -14.87 -9.46 -4.43
CA GLN A 208 -16.08 -10.16 -3.97
C GLN A 208 -16.68 -9.51 -2.72
N CYS A 209 -15.84 -9.18 -1.73
CA CYS A 209 -16.30 -8.51 -0.53
C CYS A 209 -16.84 -7.11 -0.85
N ARG A 210 -16.12 -6.32 -1.65
CA ARG A 210 -16.55 -4.97 -2.06
C ARG A 210 -17.86 -5.01 -2.85
N ARG A 211 -18.05 -6.01 -3.70
CA ARG A 211 -19.30 -6.20 -4.47
C ARG A 211 -20.50 -6.40 -3.54
N GLU A 212 -20.32 -7.07 -2.42
CA GLU A 212 -21.41 -7.27 -1.45
C GLU A 212 -21.67 -6.03 -0.61
N GLU A 213 -20.63 -5.27 -0.28
CA GLU A 213 -20.71 -4.15 0.66
C GLU A 213 -21.16 -2.85 0.00
N ILE A 214 -20.78 -2.63 -1.26
CA ILE A 214 -21.10 -1.42 -2.01
C ILE A 214 -22.52 -1.53 -2.57
N VAL A 215 -23.31 -0.46 -2.42
CA VAL A 215 -24.67 -0.34 -2.99
C VAL A 215 -24.63 -0.35 -4.52
N GLU A 216 -25.69 -0.81 -5.17
CA GLU A 216 -25.82 -0.67 -6.63
C GLU A 216 -25.76 0.81 -7.04
N GLY A 217 -24.91 1.14 -8.02
CA GLY A 217 -24.57 2.50 -8.42
C GLY A 217 -23.47 3.17 -7.59
N GLY A 218 -22.95 2.51 -6.55
CA GLY A 218 -21.85 3.02 -5.72
C GLY A 218 -20.49 2.91 -6.41
N THR A 219 -19.52 3.70 -5.95
CA THR A 219 -18.20 3.82 -6.58
C THR A 219 -17.12 3.07 -5.80
N LEU A 220 -16.29 2.32 -6.51
CA LEU A 220 -15.02 1.78 -6.05
C LEU A 220 -13.88 2.48 -6.79
N PHE A 221 -13.01 3.17 -6.06
CA PHE A 221 -11.81 3.79 -6.59
C PHE A 221 -10.57 3.12 -6.01
N ILE A 222 -9.65 2.71 -6.87
CA ILE A 222 -8.41 2.04 -6.48
C ILE A 222 -7.22 2.78 -7.07
N LEU A 223 -6.22 3.05 -6.25
CA LEU A 223 -4.87 3.40 -6.67
C LEU A 223 -3.94 2.38 -6.03
N MET A 224 -3.11 1.69 -6.80
CA MET A 224 -2.14 0.73 -6.27
C MET A 224 -0.85 0.76 -7.06
N ALA A 225 0.27 0.40 -6.43
CA ALA A 225 1.50 0.11 -7.15
C ALA A 225 1.27 -1.08 -8.10
N GLY A 226 1.83 -0.98 -9.29
CA GLY A 226 1.62 -1.96 -10.35
C GLY A 226 2.69 -1.85 -11.43
N ARG A 227 2.63 -2.74 -12.41
CA ARG A 227 3.56 -2.81 -13.53
C ARG A 227 2.85 -2.63 -14.86
N GLN A 228 3.61 -2.33 -15.91
CA GLN A 228 3.06 -2.18 -17.25
C GLN A 228 2.66 -3.55 -17.81
N GLY A 229 1.57 -3.58 -18.58
CA GLY A 229 0.94 -4.83 -19.01
C GLY A 229 1.74 -5.78 -19.89
N LEU A 230 2.74 -5.25 -20.62
CA LEU A 230 3.61 -6.03 -21.49
C LEU A 230 4.80 -6.67 -20.75
N GLU A 231 4.97 -6.35 -19.46
CA GLU A 231 6.09 -6.83 -18.68
C GLU A 231 5.78 -8.20 -18.06
N GLN A 232 6.77 -9.09 -18.15
CA GLN A 232 6.67 -10.40 -17.53
C GLN A 232 6.60 -10.26 -16.00
N PRO A 233 5.85 -11.12 -15.28
CA PRO A 233 5.74 -11.05 -13.83
C PRO A 233 7.07 -11.07 -13.07
N GLU A 234 8.14 -11.63 -13.63
CA GLU A 234 9.47 -11.63 -12.99
C GLU A 234 10.08 -10.22 -12.91
N ASN A 235 9.52 -9.28 -13.67
CA ASN A 235 9.82 -7.87 -13.61
C ASN A 235 8.69 -7.11 -12.91
N GLN A 236 8.90 -6.74 -11.65
CA GLN A 236 7.89 -6.06 -10.84
C GLN A 236 7.89 -4.54 -11.01
N LEU A 237 8.98 -3.96 -11.53
CA LEU A 237 9.24 -2.52 -11.51
C LEU A 237 9.48 -1.89 -12.88
N GLY A 238 9.54 -2.72 -13.91
CA GLY A 238 9.71 -2.32 -15.30
C GLY A 238 11.16 -2.05 -15.69
N ASP A 239 11.61 -0.80 -15.68
CA ASP A 239 12.94 -0.49 -16.22
C ASP A 239 14.10 -0.82 -15.25
N PRO A 240 15.30 -1.13 -15.77
CA PRO A 240 16.45 -1.51 -14.95
C PRO A 240 16.90 -0.45 -13.94
N ASP A 241 16.81 0.83 -14.29
CA ASP A 241 17.24 1.93 -13.42
C ASP A 241 16.29 2.05 -12.21
N SER A 242 14.98 2.04 -12.46
CA SER A 242 13.94 2.05 -11.42
C SER A 242 14.03 0.81 -10.52
N ARG A 243 14.33 -0.35 -11.11
CA ARG A 243 14.64 -1.57 -10.36
C ARG A 243 15.82 -1.38 -9.42
N ALA A 244 16.95 -0.87 -9.91
CA ALA A 244 18.16 -0.75 -9.13
C ALA A 244 18.00 0.17 -7.91
N LYS A 245 17.14 1.20 -8.02
CA LYS A 245 16.86 2.18 -6.95
C LYS A 245 15.76 1.79 -5.98
N HIS A 246 14.98 0.76 -6.29
CA HIS A 246 13.81 0.45 -5.51
C HIS A 246 14.20 -0.01 -4.09
N PRO A 247 13.51 0.46 -3.05
CA PRO A 247 13.88 0.14 -1.67
C PRO A 247 13.85 -1.35 -1.33
N PHE A 248 13.18 -2.19 -2.12
CA PHE A 248 13.03 -3.62 -1.87
C PHE A 248 14.00 -4.51 -2.66
N THR A 249 14.93 -3.93 -3.43
CA THR A 249 15.80 -4.68 -4.36
C THR A 249 17.27 -4.62 -3.91
N SER A 250 18.17 -4.04 -4.72
CA SER A 250 19.63 -4.14 -4.59
C SER A 250 20.14 -3.78 -3.19
N SER A 251 19.76 -2.60 -2.67
CA SER A 251 20.25 -2.16 -1.35
C SER A 251 19.67 -2.99 -0.21
N MET A 252 18.47 -3.57 -0.37
CA MET A 252 17.85 -4.46 0.61
C MET A 252 18.60 -5.79 0.66
N ASP A 253 18.74 -6.46 -0.49
CA ASP A 253 19.43 -7.75 -0.57
C ASP A 253 20.89 -7.63 -0.10
N GLN A 254 21.58 -6.53 -0.45
CA GLN A 254 22.93 -6.24 0.03
C GLN A 254 23.00 -6.00 1.55
N ALA A 255 22.01 -5.33 2.15
CA ALA A 255 21.98 -5.11 3.59
C ALA A 255 21.78 -6.41 4.37
N TRP A 256 20.92 -7.31 3.86
CA TRP A 256 20.75 -8.66 4.39
C TRP A 256 22.02 -9.50 4.24
N GLU A 257 22.66 -9.44 3.08
CA GLU A 257 23.92 -10.14 2.80
C GLU A 257 25.08 -9.64 3.68
N ASP A 258 25.13 -8.35 4.02
CA ASP A 258 26.10 -7.79 4.96
C ASP A 258 25.95 -8.37 6.36
N LEU A 259 24.71 -8.51 6.88
CA LEU A 259 24.47 -9.16 8.18
C LEU A 259 24.95 -10.62 8.18
N LEU A 260 24.73 -11.34 7.07
CA LEU A 260 25.16 -12.72 6.90
C LEU A 260 26.69 -12.83 6.87
N ASN A 261 27.36 -12.00 6.07
CA ASN A 261 28.82 -11.99 5.93
C ASN A 261 29.55 -11.61 7.23
N GLU A 262 28.91 -10.77 8.06
CA GLU A 262 29.43 -10.39 9.37
C GLU A 262 29.10 -11.43 10.47
N GLY A 263 28.37 -12.50 10.13
CA GLY A 263 28.00 -13.57 11.07
C GLY A 263 26.96 -13.16 12.10
N LEU A 264 26.18 -12.11 11.83
CA LEU A 264 25.10 -11.63 12.72
C LEU A 264 23.80 -12.42 12.54
N ILE A 265 23.61 -13.04 11.38
CA ILE A 265 22.50 -13.94 11.06
C ILE A 265 23.02 -15.14 10.27
N ASP A 266 22.21 -16.19 10.14
CA ASP A 266 22.48 -17.33 9.26
C ASP A 266 21.71 -17.23 7.92
N GLU A 267 22.03 -18.13 6.98
CA GLU A 267 21.42 -18.17 5.65
C GLU A 267 19.90 -18.40 5.72
N GLU A 268 19.46 -19.20 6.69
CA GLU A 268 18.04 -19.52 6.88
C GLU A 268 17.24 -18.30 7.35
N THR A 269 17.78 -17.52 8.28
CA THR A 269 17.20 -16.24 8.71
C THR A 269 17.09 -15.27 7.54
N ARG A 270 18.13 -15.16 6.71
CA ARG A 270 18.09 -14.28 5.52
C ARG A 270 17.04 -14.73 4.51
N ASP A 271 17.01 -16.01 4.16
CA ASP A 271 16.17 -16.52 3.07
C ASP A 271 14.69 -16.70 3.45
N THR A 272 14.37 -16.84 4.75
CA THR A 272 12.97 -16.94 5.22
C THR A 272 12.29 -15.58 5.31
N PHE A 273 13.03 -14.46 5.29
CA PHE A 273 12.45 -13.12 5.20
C PHE A 273 11.97 -12.82 3.78
N ASN A 274 10.68 -12.55 3.63
CA ASN A 274 10.05 -12.29 2.33
C ASN A 274 9.06 -11.13 2.44
N ILE A 275 9.21 -10.11 1.59
CA ILE A 275 8.31 -8.95 1.55
C ILE A 275 6.99 -9.38 0.88
N PRO A 276 5.82 -9.22 1.54
CA PRO A 276 4.52 -9.67 1.02
C PRO A 276 3.93 -8.65 0.04
N ALA A 277 4.65 -8.30 -1.02
CA ALA A 277 4.19 -7.33 -2.02
C ALA A 277 4.22 -7.92 -3.44
N TYR A 278 3.24 -7.55 -4.26
CA TYR A 278 3.17 -7.93 -5.67
C TYR A 278 2.61 -6.79 -6.52
N MET A 279 3.33 -6.42 -7.58
CA MET A 279 2.97 -5.33 -8.49
C MET A 279 2.16 -5.86 -9.66
N ARG A 280 0.83 -5.88 -9.55
CA ARG A 280 -0.05 -6.41 -10.61
C ARG A 280 0.09 -5.66 -11.94
N SER A 281 -0.15 -6.35 -13.05
CA SER A 281 -0.34 -5.73 -14.37
C SER A 281 -1.77 -5.24 -14.56
N ILE A 282 -1.98 -4.37 -15.56
CA ILE A 282 -3.31 -3.86 -15.89
C ILE A 282 -4.27 -4.98 -16.35
N GLU A 283 -3.75 -5.98 -17.07
CA GLU A 283 -4.49 -7.16 -17.54
C GLU A 283 -4.87 -8.09 -16.39
N GLU A 284 -3.99 -8.26 -15.40
CA GLU A 284 -4.32 -9.04 -14.19
C GLU A 284 -5.48 -8.40 -13.42
N VAL A 285 -5.46 -7.07 -13.29
CA VAL A 285 -6.53 -6.30 -12.66
C VAL A 285 -7.81 -6.42 -13.46
N GLU A 286 -7.77 -6.17 -14.77
CA GLU A 286 -8.92 -6.27 -15.67
C GLU A 286 -9.56 -7.67 -15.62
N LYS A 287 -8.73 -8.72 -15.68
CA LYS A 287 -9.17 -10.11 -15.58
C LYS A 287 -9.90 -10.37 -14.26
N ALA A 288 -9.37 -9.89 -13.13
CA ALA A 288 -10.01 -10.09 -11.82
C ALA A 288 -11.38 -9.41 -11.73
N PHE A 289 -11.53 -8.20 -12.27
CA PHE A 289 -12.82 -7.50 -12.35
C PHE A 289 -13.84 -8.25 -13.22
N HIS A 290 -13.42 -8.72 -14.41
CA HIS A 290 -14.26 -9.52 -15.28
C HIS A 290 -14.72 -10.83 -14.62
N GLN A 291 -13.81 -11.54 -13.95
CA GLN A 291 -14.11 -12.78 -13.24
C GLN A 291 -15.02 -12.57 -12.03
N CYS A 292 -14.82 -11.50 -11.27
CA CYS A 292 -15.68 -11.16 -10.15
C CYS A 292 -17.09 -10.80 -10.62
N GLY A 293 -17.20 -10.05 -11.72
CA GLY A 293 -18.47 -9.48 -12.16
C GLY A 293 -19.07 -8.50 -11.15
N GLY A 294 -20.22 -7.91 -11.49
CA GLY A 294 -20.90 -6.94 -10.62
C GLY A 294 -20.25 -5.55 -10.56
N PHE A 295 -19.17 -5.31 -11.29
CA PHE A 295 -18.60 -3.97 -11.46
C PHE A 295 -18.57 -3.60 -12.94
N GLU A 296 -18.75 -2.32 -13.22
CA GLU A 296 -18.51 -1.68 -14.50
C GLU A 296 -17.27 -0.79 -14.35
N ILE A 297 -16.18 -1.16 -15.02
CA ILE A 297 -14.95 -0.35 -15.05
C ILE A 297 -15.23 0.89 -15.91
N GLN A 298 -15.19 2.07 -15.28
CA GLN A 298 -15.27 3.37 -15.97
C GLN A 298 -13.90 3.82 -16.46
N ARG A 299 -12.84 3.47 -15.72
CA ARG A 299 -11.46 3.80 -16.05
C ARG A 299 -10.53 2.73 -15.46
N LEU A 300 -9.56 2.32 -16.25
CA LEU A 300 -8.45 1.46 -15.85
C LEU A 300 -7.20 1.93 -16.58
N GLU A 301 -6.25 2.52 -15.85
CA GLU A 301 -5.08 3.17 -16.44
C GLU A 301 -3.82 2.84 -15.65
N TYR A 302 -2.71 2.65 -16.36
CA TYR A 302 -1.36 2.59 -15.78
C TYR A 302 -0.66 3.94 -15.95
N GLN A 303 -0.02 4.42 -14.90
CA GLN A 303 0.75 5.67 -14.92
C GLN A 303 2.14 5.46 -14.32
N ARG A 304 3.12 6.21 -14.86
CA ARG A 304 4.47 6.28 -14.32
C ARG A 304 4.63 7.58 -13.56
N ILE A 305 5.04 7.49 -12.31
CA ILE A 305 5.27 8.62 -11.43
C ILE A 305 6.76 8.77 -11.25
N VAL A 306 7.29 9.97 -11.46
CA VAL A 306 8.70 10.25 -11.17
C VAL A 306 8.92 10.15 -9.66
N GLU A 307 9.95 9.42 -9.26
CA GLU A 307 10.26 9.12 -7.87
C GLU A 307 10.35 10.38 -6.99
N HIS A 308 11.08 11.39 -7.49
CA HIS A 308 11.38 12.65 -6.79
C HIS A 308 11.46 13.81 -7.79
N SER A 309 11.29 15.04 -7.31
CA SER A 309 11.48 16.23 -8.16
C SER A 309 12.96 16.40 -8.54
N LYS A 310 13.23 17.18 -9.60
CA LYS A 310 14.61 17.47 -10.03
C LYS A 310 15.38 18.23 -8.95
N GLU A 311 14.72 19.15 -8.27
CA GLU A 311 15.30 19.94 -7.18
C GLU A 311 15.73 19.02 -6.02
N LYS A 312 14.87 18.05 -5.67
CA LYS A 312 15.19 17.06 -4.64
C LYS A 312 16.34 16.14 -5.07
N GLN A 313 16.36 15.76 -6.35
CA GLN A 313 17.45 14.97 -6.91
C GLN A 313 18.79 15.74 -6.83
N GLU A 314 18.82 17.03 -7.17
CA GLU A 314 20.01 17.88 -7.07
C GLU A 314 20.48 18.07 -5.62
N GLU A 315 19.56 18.21 -4.66
CA GLU A 315 19.86 18.24 -3.23
C GLU A 315 20.59 16.96 -2.80
N TRP A 316 20.06 15.80 -3.19
CA TRP A 316 20.62 14.50 -2.85
C TRP A 316 21.92 14.16 -3.55
N ILE A 317 22.15 14.67 -4.75
CA ILE A 317 23.46 14.58 -5.42
C ILE A 317 24.53 15.33 -4.62
N ARG A 318 24.17 16.45 -3.97
CA ARG A 318 25.09 17.23 -3.11
C ARG A 318 25.32 16.59 -1.74
N ASP A 319 24.32 15.87 -1.22
CA ASP A 319 24.40 15.14 0.04
C ASP A 319 23.86 13.69 -0.11
N PRO A 320 24.68 12.75 -0.61
CA PRO A 320 24.28 11.34 -0.74
C PRO A 320 23.96 10.65 0.59
N VAL A 321 24.46 11.18 1.72
CA VAL A 321 24.13 10.66 3.05
C VAL A 321 22.67 10.97 3.39
N SER A 322 22.21 12.19 3.08
CA SER A 322 20.80 12.55 3.25
C SER A 322 19.86 11.68 2.42
N TYR A 323 20.26 11.29 1.21
CA TYR A 323 19.50 10.36 0.37
C TYR A 323 19.39 8.97 1.00
N GLY A 324 20.51 8.39 1.42
CA GLY A 324 20.50 7.07 2.04
C GLY A 324 19.65 7.07 3.31
N ARG A 325 19.70 8.15 4.11
CA ARG A 325 18.83 8.31 5.28
C ARG A 325 17.36 8.39 4.90
N ALA A 326 17.00 9.20 3.89
CA ALA A 326 15.63 9.30 3.41
C ALA A 326 15.09 7.94 2.92
N LYS A 327 15.91 7.19 2.18
CA LYS A 327 15.58 5.84 1.72
C LYS A 327 15.43 4.85 2.88
N ALA A 328 16.35 4.88 3.84
CA ALA A 328 16.28 4.02 5.02
C ALA A 328 15.05 4.34 5.87
N ASN A 329 14.68 5.62 6.00
CA ASN A 329 13.48 6.01 6.72
C ASN A 329 12.19 5.60 5.99
N LEU A 330 12.15 5.66 4.66
CA LEU A 330 11.03 5.11 3.88
C LEU A 330 10.89 3.59 4.13
N VAL A 331 11.99 2.85 4.14
CA VAL A 331 11.99 1.42 4.42
C VAL A 331 11.57 1.14 5.86
N ARG A 332 12.11 1.88 6.84
CA ARG A 332 11.70 1.77 8.26
C ARG A 332 10.20 2.04 8.39
N ALA A 333 9.70 3.11 7.80
CA ALA A 333 8.29 3.48 7.84
C ALA A 333 7.36 2.41 7.27
N THR A 334 7.84 1.62 6.31
CA THR A 334 7.04 0.64 5.57
C THR A 334 7.18 -0.79 6.12
N LEU A 335 8.40 -1.19 6.51
CA LEU A 335 8.76 -2.58 6.79
C LEU A 335 9.23 -2.82 8.23
N ARG A 336 9.45 -1.78 9.05
CA ARG A 336 9.96 -1.97 10.41
C ARG A 336 9.18 -3.00 11.23
N PRO A 337 7.83 -2.98 11.27
CA PRO A 337 7.10 -3.97 12.05
C PRO A 337 7.39 -5.41 11.64
N ILE A 338 7.47 -5.71 10.34
CA ILE A 338 7.74 -7.08 9.86
C ILE A 338 9.22 -7.46 10.02
N VAL A 339 10.13 -6.51 9.87
CA VAL A 339 11.58 -6.75 10.07
C VAL A 339 11.87 -6.98 11.56
N GLU A 340 11.25 -6.22 12.47
CA GLU A 340 11.39 -6.42 13.92
C GLU A 340 10.75 -7.71 14.40
N ALA A 341 9.61 -8.11 13.83
CA ALA A 341 9.03 -9.41 14.11
C ALA A 341 9.93 -10.57 13.67
N HIS A 342 10.71 -10.38 12.60
CA HIS A 342 11.58 -11.42 12.05
C HIS A 342 12.96 -11.48 12.70
N LEU A 343 13.64 -10.34 12.87
CA LEU A 343 15.01 -10.24 13.37
C LEU A 343 15.11 -9.86 14.86
N GLY A 344 14.03 -9.32 15.43
CA GLY A 344 14.08 -8.62 16.71
C GLY A 344 14.69 -7.21 16.59
N PRO A 345 14.34 -6.30 17.52
CA PRO A 345 14.57 -4.85 17.37
C PRO A 345 16.04 -4.45 17.22
N LYS A 346 16.96 -5.20 17.84
CA LYS A 346 18.40 -4.88 17.76
C LYS A 346 18.97 -5.14 16.36
N LEU A 347 18.68 -6.31 15.79
CA LEU A 347 19.19 -6.68 14.47
C LEU A 347 18.47 -5.92 13.35
N SER A 348 17.20 -5.55 13.54
CA SER A 348 16.50 -4.67 12.60
C SER A 348 17.18 -3.32 12.45
N GLU A 349 17.63 -2.71 13.55
CA GLU A 349 18.37 -1.44 13.46
C GLU A 349 19.71 -1.61 12.73
N GLU A 350 20.40 -2.73 12.95
CA GLU A 350 21.62 -3.07 12.21
C GLU A 350 21.37 -3.29 10.71
N LEU A 351 20.24 -3.89 10.33
CA LEU A 351 19.81 -3.99 8.93
C LEU A 351 19.59 -2.60 8.32
N PHE A 352 18.82 -1.72 8.98
CA PHE A 352 18.51 -0.40 8.43
C PHE A 352 19.74 0.50 8.31
N LYS A 353 20.72 0.41 9.22
CA LYS A 353 22.01 1.11 9.08
C LYS A 353 22.80 0.63 7.87
N ARG A 354 22.83 -0.68 7.61
CA ARG A 354 23.49 -1.25 6.41
C ARG A 354 22.77 -0.80 5.15
N PHE A 355 21.44 -0.83 5.15
CA PHE A 355 20.62 -0.32 4.06
C PHE A 355 20.93 1.16 3.77
N GLU A 356 20.95 2.02 4.79
CA GLU A 356 21.30 3.44 4.68
C GLU A 356 22.67 3.62 4.01
N LYS A 357 23.69 2.90 4.51
CA LYS A 357 25.05 2.95 3.97
C LYS A 357 25.11 2.49 2.51
N ARG A 358 24.41 1.42 2.16
CA ARG A 358 24.34 0.88 0.79
C ARG A 358 23.67 1.88 -0.15
N ALA A 359 22.55 2.47 0.26
CA ALA A 359 21.84 3.48 -0.52
C ALA A 359 22.67 4.77 -0.71
N SER A 360 23.40 5.21 0.32
CA SER A 360 24.29 6.38 0.23
C SER A 360 25.51 6.17 -0.66
N ALA A 361 25.97 4.93 -0.81
CA ALA A 361 27.15 4.61 -1.61
C ALA A 361 26.87 4.57 -3.13
N ASP A 362 25.61 4.42 -3.53
CA ASP A 362 25.21 4.31 -4.94
C ASP A 362 24.99 5.70 -5.58
N ILE A 363 26.09 6.43 -5.74
CA ILE A 363 26.09 7.80 -6.28
C ILE A 363 25.68 7.81 -7.76
N GLU A 364 26.07 6.78 -8.54
CA GLU A 364 25.71 6.71 -9.95
C GLU A 364 24.19 6.66 -10.12
N MET A 365 23.53 5.87 -9.26
CA MET A 365 22.08 5.83 -9.26
C MET A 365 21.48 7.20 -9.00
N LEU A 366 22.00 8.05 -8.10
CA LEU A 366 21.44 9.39 -7.84
C LEU A 366 21.23 10.25 -9.11
N HIS A 367 22.03 10.05 -10.15
CA HIS A 367 21.90 10.77 -11.43
C HIS A 367 20.79 10.25 -12.35
N LYS A 368 20.26 9.05 -12.09
CA LYS A 368 19.18 8.43 -12.89
C LYS A 368 17.80 8.93 -12.46
N THR A 369 16.92 9.19 -13.41
CA THR A 369 15.51 9.45 -13.11
C THR A 369 14.77 8.12 -13.07
N CYS A 370 14.19 7.79 -11.92
CA CYS A 370 13.46 6.55 -11.70
C CYS A 370 11.96 6.81 -11.53
N PHE A 371 11.19 5.74 -11.69
CA PHE A 371 9.74 5.81 -11.74
C PHE A 371 9.09 4.74 -10.86
N TYR A 372 7.91 5.07 -10.34
CA TYR A 372 6.98 4.12 -9.76
C TYR A 372 5.80 3.92 -10.70
N GLY A 373 5.49 2.66 -10.99
CA GLY A 373 4.28 2.28 -11.71
C GLY A 373 3.09 2.25 -10.78
N VAL A 374 1.99 2.88 -11.19
CA VAL A 374 0.71 2.80 -10.47
C VAL A 374 -0.43 2.46 -11.42
N ILE A 375 -1.40 1.71 -10.92
CA ILE A 375 -2.65 1.41 -11.60
C ILE A 375 -3.77 2.17 -10.88
N VAL A 376 -4.56 2.89 -11.67
CA VAL A 376 -5.77 3.57 -11.23
C VAL A 376 -6.99 2.85 -11.80
N VAL A 377 -7.94 2.53 -10.94
CA VAL A 377 -9.22 1.94 -11.31
C VAL A 377 -10.36 2.80 -10.77
N CYS A 378 -11.32 3.13 -11.62
CA CYS A 378 -12.63 3.63 -11.23
C CYS A 378 -13.67 2.63 -11.72
N ALA A 379 -14.46 2.10 -10.79
CA ALA A 379 -15.53 1.16 -11.11
C ALA A 379 -16.83 1.51 -10.40
N ILE A 380 -17.96 1.26 -11.06
CA ILE A 380 -19.30 1.41 -10.51
C ILE A 380 -19.87 0.03 -10.21
N ARG A 381 -20.50 -0.14 -9.05
CA ARG A 381 -21.22 -1.37 -8.70
C ARG A 381 -22.50 -1.47 -9.55
N LYS A 382 -22.64 -2.56 -10.32
CA LYS A 382 -23.81 -2.85 -11.16
C LYS A 382 -25.00 -3.41 -10.41
#